data_AF-A0A381URI6-F1
#
_entry.id   AF-A0A381URI6-F1
#
_cell.length_a   1.000
_cell.length_b   1.000
_cell.length_c   1.000
_cell.angle_alpha   90.00
_cell.angle_beta   90.00
_cell.angle_gamma   90.00
#
_symmetry.space_group_name_H-M   'P 1'
#
loop_
_entity.id
_entity.type
_entity.pdbx_description
1 polymer ?
#
loop_
_entity_poly.entity_id
_entity_poly.type
_entity_poly.pdbx_seq_one_letter_code
_entity_poly.pdbx_strand_id
1 'polypeptide(L)'
;MSKINQIQLLDHFNNPEKKNEYLIKIKVPEFTCLCPKTGQPDFATLYIKYIPNKLCIELKSLKLYVASFRQVGTFHEAVTNQICNDLSKIIAPYYLKVRAKFNVRGGIYTTVECFV
;
A
#
# COMPACT_ATOMS: atom_id res chain seq x y z
N MET A 1 -13.11 -18.06 6.66
CA MET A 1 -13.12 -16.62 6.37
C MET A 1 -12.86 -16.44 4.89
N SER A 2 -13.84 -15.93 4.15
CA SER A 2 -13.73 -15.65 2.72
C SER A 2 -12.49 -14.78 2.47
N LYS A 3 -11.61 -15.23 1.57
CA LYS A 3 -10.49 -14.41 1.09
C LYS A 3 -11.11 -13.22 0.33
N ILE A 4 -11.24 -12.09 1.00
CA ILE A 4 -11.56 -10.83 0.31
C ILE A 4 -10.42 -10.59 -0.68
N ASN A 5 -10.74 -10.45 -1.95
CA ASN A 5 -9.78 -10.03 -2.97
C ASN A 5 -9.57 -8.52 -2.81
N GLN A 6 -8.64 -8.13 -1.93
CA GLN A 6 -8.51 -6.77 -1.39
C GLN A 6 -8.41 -5.72 -2.49
N ILE A 7 -7.78 -6.04 -3.63
CA ILE A 7 -7.66 -5.15 -4.80
C ILE A 7 -9.01 -4.60 -5.29
N GLN A 8 -10.12 -5.32 -5.10
CA GLN A 8 -11.47 -4.87 -5.49
C GLN A 8 -11.98 -3.70 -4.65
N LEU A 9 -11.34 -3.41 -3.51
CA LEU A 9 -11.65 -2.24 -2.68
C LEU A 9 -11.02 -0.95 -3.22
N LEU A 10 -10.05 -1.06 -4.13
CA LEU A 10 -9.36 0.10 -4.70
C LEU A 10 -10.19 0.71 -5.82
N ASP A 11 -10.29 2.03 -5.78
CA ASP A 11 -10.96 2.85 -6.78
C ASP A 11 -10.02 3.95 -7.26
N HIS A 12 -10.36 4.55 -8.39
CA HIS A 12 -9.54 5.53 -9.06
C HIS A 12 -10.39 6.62 -9.72
N PHE A 13 -9.74 7.73 -10.04
CA PHE A 13 -10.35 8.80 -10.82
C PHE A 13 -9.40 9.27 -11.91
N ASN A 14 -9.95 9.96 -12.92
CA ASN A 14 -9.16 10.51 -14.01
C ASN A 14 -8.15 11.53 -13.48
N ASN A 15 -6.90 11.43 -13.93
CA ASN A 15 -5.90 12.45 -13.67
C ASN A 15 -6.41 13.83 -14.18
N PRO A 16 -6.60 14.82 -13.28
CA PRO A 16 -7.15 16.12 -13.64
C PRO A 16 -6.13 17.02 -14.37
N GLU A 17 -4.83 16.78 -14.21
CA GLU A 17 -3.77 17.57 -14.84
C GLU A 17 -2.89 16.70 -15.74
N LYS A 18 -3.05 16.85 -17.05
CA LYS A 18 -2.37 16.02 -18.06
C LYS A 18 -1.23 16.72 -18.77
N LYS A 19 -1.05 18.04 -18.56
CA LYS A 19 -0.01 18.81 -19.26
C LYS A 19 1.36 18.63 -18.64
N ASN A 20 1.41 18.48 -17.31
CA ASN A 20 2.66 18.41 -16.56
C ASN A 20 2.74 17.11 -15.77
N GLU A 21 3.95 16.56 -15.66
CA GLU A 21 4.23 15.52 -14.68
C GLU A 21 4.27 16.12 -13.27
N TYR A 22 3.71 15.39 -12.31
CA TYR A 22 3.76 15.79 -10.91
C TYR A 22 3.87 14.55 -10.01
N LEU A 23 4.50 14.74 -8.84
CA LEU A 23 4.74 13.67 -7.89
C LEU A 23 3.72 13.73 -6.74
N ILE A 24 2.90 12.69 -6.62
CA ILE A 24 1.98 12.52 -5.49
C ILE A 24 2.71 11.76 -4.38
N LYS A 25 2.62 12.26 -3.14
CA LYS A 25 3.16 11.59 -1.94
C LYS A 25 2.05 11.40 -0.92
N ILE A 26 1.76 10.15 -0.57
CA ILE A 26 0.74 9.79 0.41
C ILE A 26 1.45 9.11 1.60
N LYS A 27 1.08 9.52 2.81
CA LYS A 27 1.50 8.89 4.05
C LYS A 27 0.28 8.24 4.70
N VAL A 28 0.38 6.94 4.98
CA VAL A 28 -0.66 6.18 5.69
C VAL A 28 -0.05 5.68 7.01
N PRO A 29 -0.27 6.41 8.13
CA PRO A 29 0.34 6.08 9.41
C PRO A 29 -0.28 4.86 10.10
N GLU A 30 -1.46 4.42 9.67
CA GLU A 30 -2.28 3.42 10.35
C GLU A 30 -2.38 2.10 9.57
N PHE A 31 -1.24 1.52 9.17
CA PHE A 31 -1.24 0.17 8.59
C PHE A 31 -0.99 -0.88 9.67
N THR A 32 -1.73 -1.98 9.62
CA THR A 32 -1.52 -3.14 10.49
C THR A 32 -1.92 -4.44 9.79
N CYS A 33 -1.19 -5.51 10.11
CA CYS A 33 -1.47 -6.89 9.69
C CYS A 33 -1.08 -7.87 10.81
N LEU A 34 -1.31 -9.16 10.63
CA LEU A 34 -0.90 -10.19 11.60
C LEU A 34 0.39 -10.87 11.14
N CYS A 35 1.29 -11.17 12.08
CA CYS A 35 2.42 -12.03 11.81
C CYS A 35 1.93 -13.48 11.60
N PRO A 36 2.27 -14.14 10.48
CA PRO A 36 1.74 -15.46 10.15
C PRO A 36 2.21 -16.55 11.12
N LYS A 37 3.32 -16.33 11.84
CA LYS A 37 3.87 -17.31 12.80
C LYS A 37 3.28 -17.18 14.21
N THR A 38 3.13 -15.96 14.71
CA THR A 38 2.75 -15.71 16.11
C THR A 38 1.33 -15.21 16.28
N GLY A 39 0.67 -14.78 15.21
CA GLY A 39 -0.65 -14.15 15.26
C GLY A 39 -0.65 -12.75 15.90
N GLN A 40 0.52 -12.21 16.27
CA GLN A 40 0.61 -10.88 16.86
C GLN A 40 0.45 -9.79 15.78
N PRO A 41 -0.17 -8.65 16.11
CA PRO A 41 -0.33 -7.55 15.18
C PRO A 41 1.00 -6.84 14.93
N ASP A 42 1.35 -6.69 13.66
CA ASP A 42 2.41 -5.83 13.15
C ASP A 42 1.81 -4.48 12.77
N PHE A 43 2.58 -3.41 12.99
CA PHE A 43 2.19 -2.04 12.65
C PHE A 43 3.23 -1.43 11.74
N ALA A 44 2.81 -0.62 10.79
CA ALA A 44 3.72 0.12 9.92
C ALA A 44 3.15 1.48 9.51
N THR A 45 4.04 2.39 9.12
CA THR A 45 3.68 3.55 8.30
C THR A 45 4.01 3.27 6.85
N LEU A 46 3.01 3.35 5.97
CA LEU A 46 3.21 3.28 4.52
C LEU A 46 3.49 4.67 3.95
N TYR A 47 4.43 4.72 3.01
CA TYR A 47 4.73 5.88 2.19
C TYR A 47 4.55 5.46 0.74
N ILE A 48 3.56 6.02 0.07
CA ILE A 48 3.28 5.78 -1.34
C ILE A 48 3.70 7.02 -2.10
N LYS A 49 4.52 6.85 -3.13
CA LYS A 49 4.93 7.91 -4.04
C LYS A 49 4.66 7.47 -5.46
N TYR A 50 4.00 8.29 -6.27
CA TYR A 50 3.78 7.94 -7.67
C TYR A 50 3.65 9.17 -8.56
N ILE A 51 3.99 8.99 -9.83
CA ILE A 51 3.71 9.94 -10.91
C ILE A 51 2.54 9.37 -11.71
N PRO A 52 1.34 9.98 -11.66
CA PRO A 52 0.17 9.43 -12.33
C PRO A 52 0.34 9.44 -13.85
N ASN A 53 -0.25 8.44 -14.50
CA ASN A 53 -0.51 8.48 -15.94
C ASN A 53 -1.93 9.02 -16.17
N LYS A 54 -2.87 8.14 -16.57
CA LYS A 54 -4.27 8.52 -16.82
C LYS A 54 -5.11 8.56 -15.55
N LEU A 55 -4.69 7.87 -14.50
CA LEU A 55 -5.49 7.61 -13.30
C LEU A 55 -4.74 8.02 -12.04
N CYS A 56 -5.50 8.50 -11.06
CA CYS A 56 -5.07 8.77 -9.69
C CYS A 56 -5.83 7.86 -8.73
N ILE A 57 -5.18 7.45 -7.63
CA ILE A 57 -5.82 6.61 -6.62
C ILE A 57 -6.81 7.43 -5.78
N GLU A 58 -8.00 6.88 -5.53
CA GLU A 58 -9.00 7.50 -4.67
C GLU A 58 -8.67 7.21 -3.18
N LEU A 59 -8.63 8.23 -2.33
CA LEU A 59 -8.09 8.12 -0.97
C LEU A 59 -8.96 7.31 0.00
N LYS A 60 -10.29 7.34 -0.14
CA LYS A 60 -11.20 6.56 0.70
C LYS A 60 -11.04 5.06 0.42
N SER A 61 -10.98 4.67 -0.84
CA SER A 61 -10.76 3.31 -1.33
C SER A 61 -9.41 2.78 -0.85
N LEU A 62 -8.36 3.59 -0.94
CA LEU A 62 -7.03 3.28 -0.41
C LEU A 62 -7.07 3.04 1.10
N LYS A 63 -7.78 3.87 1.86
CA LYS A 63 -7.96 3.68 3.30
C LYS A 63 -8.63 2.35 3.62
N LEU A 64 -9.72 2.01 2.93
CA LEU A 64 -10.45 0.76 3.12
C LEU A 64 -9.59 -0.46 2.74
N TYR A 65 -8.85 -0.37 1.64
CA TYR A 65 -7.88 -1.36 1.21
C TYR A 65 -6.81 -1.62 2.27
N VAL A 66 -6.16 -0.57 2.79
CA VAL A 66 -5.15 -0.69 3.86
C VAL A 66 -5.75 -1.29 5.12
N ALA A 67 -6.94 -0.86 5.53
CA ALA A 67 -7.60 -1.39 6.73
C ALA A 67 -7.98 -2.87 6.61
N SER A 68 -8.18 -3.38 5.38
CA SER A 68 -8.52 -4.78 5.13
C SER A 68 -7.43 -5.77 5.54
N PHE A 69 -6.17 -5.31 5.67
CA PHE A 69 -5.04 -6.17 6.07
C PHE A 69 -4.99 -6.47 7.56
N ARG A 70 -5.81 -5.80 8.39
CA ARG A 70 -5.75 -5.88 9.86
C ARG A 70 -5.77 -7.31 10.42
N GLN A 71 -6.56 -8.19 9.81
CA GLN A 71 -6.70 -9.59 10.23
C GLN A 71 -5.99 -10.58 9.29
N VAL A 72 -5.08 -10.10 8.43
CA VAL A 72 -4.40 -10.91 7.43
C VAL A 72 -3.02 -11.31 7.95
N GLY A 73 -2.77 -12.62 8.02
CA GLY A 73 -1.45 -13.18 8.32
C GLY A 73 -0.52 -13.08 7.11
N THR A 74 0.51 -12.23 7.17
CA THR A 74 1.41 -12.00 6.02
C THR A 74 2.80 -11.50 6.45
N PHE A 75 3.81 -11.77 5.64
CA PHE A 75 5.16 -11.25 5.85
C PHE A 75 5.25 -9.79 5.39
N HIS A 76 6.17 -9.03 6.00
CA HIS A 76 6.38 -7.59 5.74
C HIS A 76 6.71 -7.35 4.27
N GLU A 77 7.54 -8.22 3.69
CA GLU A 77 7.98 -8.19 2.30
C GLU A 77 6.81 -8.49 1.35
N ALA A 78 6.06 -9.56 1.66
CA ALA A 78 4.95 -10.00 0.84
C ALA A 78 3.85 -8.94 0.76
N VAL A 79 3.46 -8.36 1.90
CA VAL A 79 2.39 -7.35 1.93
C VAL A 79 2.81 -6.05 1.27
N THR A 80 4.07 -5.63 1.42
CA THR A 80 4.58 -4.41 0.77
C THR A 80 4.56 -4.57 -0.75
N ASN A 81 5.01 -5.72 -1.26
CA ASN A 81 4.96 -6.03 -2.70
C ASN A 81 3.53 -6.20 -3.21
N GLN A 82 2.64 -6.81 -2.43
CA GLN A 82 1.23 -6.92 -2.80
C GLN A 82 0.60 -5.54 -2.98
N ILE A 83 0.77 -4.63 -2.01
CA ILE A 83 0.26 -3.25 -2.07
C ILE A 83 0.80 -2.52 -3.31
N CYS A 84 2.10 -2.65 -3.56
CA CYS A 84 2.78 -2.08 -4.71
C CYS A 84 2.18 -2.58 -6.04
N ASN A 85 2.02 -3.89 -6.18
CA ASN A 85 1.47 -4.53 -7.37
C ASN A 85 0.00 -4.18 -7.60
N ASP A 86 -0.80 -4.17 -6.54
CA ASP A 86 -2.23 -3.86 -6.60
C ASP A 86 -2.43 -2.40 -7.04
N LEU A 87 -1.69 -1.45 -6.46
CA LEU A 87 -1.71 -0.06 -6.89
C LEU A 87 -1.25 0.10 -8.34
N SER A 88 -0.16 -0.55 -8.74
CA SER A 88 0.33 -0.49 -10.13
C SER A 88 -0.73 -1.00 -11.11
N LYS A 89 -1.45 -2.07 -10.78
CA LYS A 89 -2.53 -2.61 -11.62
C LYS A 89 -3.72 -1.66 -11.75
N ILE A 90 -4.08 -0.96 -10.67
CA ILE A 90 -5.26 -0.10 -10.65
C ILE A 90 -5.01 1.25 -11.34
N ILE A 91 -3.84 1.86 -11.15
CA ILE A 91 -3.57 3.22 -11.66
C ILE A 91 -2.53 3.31 -12.79
N ALA A 92 -1.80 2.23 -13.09
CA ALA A 92 -0.77 2.17 -14.15
C ALA A 92 0.09 3.45 -14.27
N PRO A 93 0.77 3.87 -13.19
CA PRO A 93 1.50 5.13 -13.14
C PRO A 93 2.81 5.04 -13.95
N TYR A 94 3.41 6.19 -14.25
CA TYR A 94 4.75 6.23 -14.87
C TYR A 94 5.86 5.82 -13.90
N TYR A 95 5.61 6.02 -12.61
CA TYR A 95 6.50 5.64 -11.52
C TYR A 95 5.66 5.35 -10.29
N LEU A 96 5.98 4.27 -9.57
CA LEU A 96 5.43 3.96 -8.27
C LEU A 96 6.52 3.50 -7.31
N LYS A 97 6.49 4.01 -6.09
CA LYS A 97 7.25 3.50 -4.96
C LYS A 97 6.34 3.33 -3.77
N VAL A 98 6.33 2.12 -3.21
CA VAL A 98 5.71 1.84 -1.90
C VAL A 98 6.82 1.52 -0.91
N ARG A 99 6.88 2.26 0.18
CA ARG A 99 7.77 2.02 1.31
C ARG A 99 6.96 1.76 2.57
N ALA A 100 7.12 0.58 3.15
CA ALA A 100 6.54 0.23 4.44
C ALA A 100 7.62 0.29 5.53
N LYS A 101 7.43 1.16 6.52
CA LYS A 101 8.28 1.23 7.72
C LYS A 101 7.57 0.53 8.87
N PHE A 102 7.98 -0.69 9.18
CA PHE A 102 7.41 -1.48 10.26
C PHE A 102 7.94 -1.05 11.62
N ASN A 103 7.10 -1.15 12.64
CA ASN A 103 7.47 -0.92 14.03
C ASN A 103 8.41 -2.02 14.52
N VAL A 104 9.10 -1.72 15.62
CA VAL A 104 10.12 -2.58 16.20
C VAL A 104 9.60 -3.97 16.56
N ARG A 105 10.37 -5.00 16.18
CA ARG A 105 10.19 -6.40 16.60
C ARG A 105 11.51 -6.95 17.12
N GLY A 106 11.54 -7.37 18.39
CA GLY A 106 12.77 -7.86 19.02
C GLY A 106 13.93 -6.86 19.00
N GLY A 107 13.63 -5.56 19.09
CA GLY A 107 14.64 -4.48 18.99
C GLY A 107 15.08 -4.13 17.55
N ILE A 108 14.54 -4.81 16.54
CA ILE A 108 14.93 -4.63 15.14
C ILE A 108 13.83 -3.90 14.37
N TYR A 109 14.23 -2.91 13.56
CA TYR A 109 13.33 -2.22 12.64
C TYR A 109 13.48 -2.78 11.23
N THR A 110 12.36 -2.93 10.54
CA THR A 110 12.33 -3.38 9.14
C THR A 110 11.71 -2.30 8.27
N THR A 111 12.39 -1.95 7.18
CA THR A 111 11.82 -1.11 6.11
C THR A 111 11.89 -1.89 4.81
N VAL A 112 10.74 -2.04 4.14
CA VAL A 112 10.64 -2.68 2.84
C VAL A 112 10.26 -1.63 1.81
N GLU A 113 10.93 -1.64 0.65
CA GLU A 113 10.63 -0.77 -0.48
C GLU A 113 10.38 -1.61 -1.74
N CYS A 114 9.30 -1.31 -2.47
CA CYS A 114 8.99 -1.84 -3.79
C CYS A 114 8.87 -0.69 -4.79
N PHE A 115 9.25 -0.95 -6.04
CA PHE A 115 9.27 0.02 -7.13
C PHE A 115 8.70 -0.62 -8.39
N VAL A 116 7.89 0.15 -9.14
CA VAL A 116 7.36 -0.20 -10.46
C VAL A 116 7.47 1.00 -11.39
#